data_AF-A0A6J4FTY0-F1
#
_entry.id   AF-A0A6J4FTY0-F1
#
_cell.length_a   1.000
_cell.length_b   1.000
_cell.length_c   1.000
_cell.angle_alpha   90.00
_cell.angle_beta   90.00
_cell.angle_gamma   90.00
#
_symmetry.space_group_name_H-M   'P 1'
#
loop_
_entity.id
_entity.type
_entity.pdbx_description
1 polymer ?
#
loop_
_entity_poly.entity_id
_entity_poly.type
_entity_poly.pdbx_seq_one_letter_code
_entity_poly.pdbx_strand_id
1 'polypeptide(L)'
;MTADPFIKTLVRLIRAHDGSGAWETMPDGEILAPFIVTREQRREIPLIGDPDPDILWRVELFYSAVAFAIEARTGCACAPVMKIHHEGWGRMLLTTGRLVVVNSYLRELHRFGFDSAEAMAAKADRIIEDGAATIGRFPDVAAA
;
A
#
# COMPACT_ATOMS: atom_id res chain seq x y z
N MET A 1 14.66 -11.53 8.07
CA MET A 1 13.72 -11.21 6.97
C MET A 1 12.37 -11.75 7.37
N THR A 2 11.36 -10.88 7.48
CA THR A 2 9.98 -11.30 7.72
C THR A 2 9.55 -12.25 6.60
N ALA A 3 9.04 -13.43 6.95
CA ALA A 3 8.67 -14.46 5.97
C ALA A 3 7.45 -14.08 5.11
N ASP A 4 6.80 -12.98 5.45
CA ASP A 4 5.55 -12.47 4.90
C ASP A 4 5.63 -12.16 3.39
N PRO A 5 4.77 -12.75 2.54
CA PRO A 5 4.77 -12.53 1.10
C PRO A 5 4.46 -11.08 0.68
N PHE A 6 3.58 -10.38 1.41
CA PHE A 6 3.26 -8.99 1.15
C PHE A 6 4.48 -8.10 1.40
N ILE A 7 5.16 -8.29 2.54
CA ILE A 7 6.38 -7.52 2.87
C ILE A 7 7.47 -7.70 1.81
N LYS A 8 7.71 -8.95 1.37
CA LYS A 8 8.68 -9.23 0.29
C LYS A 8 8.31 -8.53 -1.01
N THR A 9 7.02 -8.50 -1.34
CA THR A 9 6.53 -7.82 -2.55
C THR A 9 6.72 -6.31 -2.45
N LEU A 10 6.41 -5.70 -1.30
CA LEU A 10 6.62 -4.28 -1.05
C LEU A 10 8.10 -3.90 -1.20
N VAL A 11 9.02 -4.64 -0.58
CA VAL A 11 10.47 -4.41 -0.72
C VAL A 11 10.90 -4.52 -2.19
N ARG A 12 10.42 -5.54 -2.92
CA ARG A 12 10.73 -5.70 -4.34
C ARG A 12 10.27 -4.50 -5.16
N LEU A 13 9.08 -3.96 -4.90
CA LEU A 13 8.58 -2.78 -5.59
C LEU A 13 9.43 -1.55 -5.27
N ILE A 14 9.78 -1.32 -4.00
CA ILE A 14 10.66 -0.20 -3.61
C ILE A 14 11.99 -0.28 -4.35
N ARG A 15 12.61 -1.47 -4.38
CA ARG A 15 13.89 -1.69 -5.09
C ARG A 15 13.75 -1.53 -6.60
N ALA A 16 12.61 -1.85 -7.19
CA ALA A 16 12.39 -1.66 -8.63
C ALA A 16 12.38 -0.17 -9.05
N HIS A 17 12.12 0.74 -8.12
CA HIS A 17 12.22 2.19 -8.36
C HIS A 17 13.64 2.74 -8.14
N ASP A 18 14.57 1.96 -7.59
CA ASP A 18 15.96 2.36 -7.40
C ASP A 18 16.78 2.17 -8.69
N GLY A 19 16.56 3.06 -9.65
CA GLY A 19 17.29 3.04 -10.92
C GLY A 19 18.81 3.25 -10.79
N SER A 20 19.27 3.76 -9.64
CA SER A 20 20.70 4.01 -9.36
C SER A 20 21.41 2.84 -8.68
N GLY A 21 20.66 1.88 -8.13
CA GLY A 21 21.20 0.80 -7.31
C GLY A 21 21.69 1.24 -5.92
N ALA A 22 21.32 2.45 -5.47
CA ALA A 22 21.76 3.00 -4.18
C ALA A 22 21.28 2.17 -2.97
N TRP A 23 20.21 1.41 -3.14
CA TRP A 23 19.54 0.62 -2.11
C TRP A 23 19.84 -0.87 -2.23
N GLU A 24 20.54 -1.34 -3.26
CA GLU A 24 20.80 -2.78 -3.51
C GLU A 24 21.40 -3.49 -2.29
N THR A 25 22.34 -2.82 -1.61
CA THR A 25 23.04 -3.38 -0.44
C THR A 25 22.36 -3.09 0.89
N MET A 26 21.33 -2.22 0.90
CA MET A 26 20.62 -1.88 2.12
C MET A 26 19.79 -3.08 2.62
N PRO A 27 19.83 -3.40 3.92
CA PRO A 27 18.96 -4.43 4.50
C PRO A 27 17.48 -4.08 4.34
N ASP A 28 16.64 -5.10 4.14
CA ASP A 28 15.18 -4.90 3.99
C ASP A 28 14.53 -4.12 5.14
N GLY A 29 15.06 -4.27 6.37
CA GLY A 29 14.57 -3.51 7.52
C GLY A 29 14.79 -2.00 7.39
N GLU A 30 15.91 -1.57 6.79
CA GLU A 30 16.18 -0.16 6.52
C GLU A 30 15.32 0.37 5.38
N ILE A 31 15.09 -0.44 4.35
CA ILE A 31 14.18 -0.13 3.25
C ILE A 31 12.75 0.10 3.73
N LEU A 32 12.31 -0.67 4.73
CA LEU A 32 10.97 -0.58 5.30
C LEU A 32 10.85 0.45 6.44
N ALA A 33 11.97 0.96 6.97
CA ALA A 33 11.96 1.90 8.09
C ALA A 33 11.04 3.11 7.88
N PRO A 34 10.94 3.72 6.67
CA PRO A 34 10.00 4.83 6.42
C PRO A 34 8.51 4.49 6.56
N PHE A 35 8.14 3.20 6.56
CA PHE A 35 6.77 2.74 6.81
C PHE A 35 6.50 2.53 8.30
N ILE A 36 7.53 2.47 9.14
CA ILE A 36 7.41 2.21 10.56
C ILE A 36 7.48 3.53 11.32
N VAL A 37 6.32 3.99 11.78
CA VAL A 37 6.17 5.28 12.47
C VAL A 37 5.41 5.05 13.76
N THR A 38 6.10 5.23 14.89
CA THR A 38 5.51 5.00 16.21
C THR A 38 4.31 5.91 16.42
N ARG A 39 3.40 5.49 17.31
CA ARG A 39 2.25 6.32 17.68
C ARG A 39 2.66 7.71 18.21
N GLU A 40 3.80 7.82 18.86
CA GLU A 40 4.34 9.10 19.37
C GLU A 40 4.80 9.98 18.20
N GLN A 41 5.64 9.45 17.30
CA GLN A 41 6.10 10.15 16.10
C GLN A 41 4.91 10.61 15.23
N ARG A 42 3.90 9.76 15.03
CA ARG A 42 2.70 10.13 14.26
C ARG A 42 1.95 11.32 14.86
N ARG A 43 1.93 11.49 16.19
CA ARG A 43 1.24 12.61 16.84
C ARG A 43 1.96 13.94 16.64
N GLU A 44 3.28 13.90 16.51
CA GLU A 44 4.11 15.09 16.31
C GLU A 44 4.02 15.64 14.88
N ILE A 45 3.67 14.80 13.90
CA ILE A 45 3.52 15.22 12.51
C ILE A 45 2.29 16.14 12.37
N PRO A 46 2.47 17.39 11.89
CA PRO A 46 1.38 18.32 11.64
C PRO A 46 0.56 17.88 10.41
N LEU A 47 -0.74 18.19 10.42
CA LEU A 47 -1.68 17.92 9.31
C LEU A 47 -1.97 19.21 8.55
N ILE A 48 -0.95 19.82 7.95
CA ILE A 48 -1.06 21.14 7.30
C ILE A 48 -0.51 21.05 5.89
N GLY A 49 -1.27 21.58 4.93
CA GLY A 49 -0.86 21.64 3.52
C GLY A 49 -0.80 20.29 2.84
N ASP A 50 -0.18 20.25 1.66
CA ASP A 50 -0.05 19.03 0.86
C ASP A 50 0.74 17.94 1.62
N PRO A 51 0.32 16.66 1.54
CA PRO A 51 1.18 15.57 1.98
C PRO A 51 2.49 15.55 1.19
N ASP A 52 3.56 15.22 1.89
CA ASP A 52 4.88 15.04 1.27
C ASP A 52 4.81 14.04 0.09
N PRO A 53 5.43 14.33 -1.07
CA PRO A 53 5.49 13.38 -2.19
C PRO A 53 5.98 11.98 -1.80
N ASP A 54 6.91 11.87 -0.84
CA ASP A 54 7.41 10.58 -0.35
C ASP A 54 6.34 9.81 0.41
N ILE A 55 5.46 10.51 1.15
CA ILE A 55 4.30 9.89 1.81
C ILE A 55 3.34 9.33 0.76
N LEU A 56 3.03 10.13 -0.28
CA LEU A 56 2.13 9.71 -1.36
C LEU A 56 2.68 8.48 -2.09
N TRP A 57 3.99 8.49 -2.38
CA TRP A 57 4.68 7.38 -3.02
C TRP A 57 4.66 6.11 -2.14
N ARG A 58 4.89 6.23 -0.83
CA ARG A 58 4.76 5.09 0.10
C ARG A 58 3.35 4.51 0.13
N VAL A 59 2.32 5.36 0.13
CA VAL A 59 0.92 4.92 0.06
C VAL A 59 0.67 4.18 -1.24
N GLU A 60 1.11 4.71 -2.36
CA GLU A 60 0.96 4.08 -3.68
C GLU A 60 1.65 2.72 -3.75
N LEU A 61 2.88 2.60 -3.23
CA LEU A 61 3.60 1.33 -3.16
C LEU A 61 2.94 0.31 -2.23
N PHE A 62 2.45 0.73 -1.06
CA PHE A 62 1.71 -0.14 -0.15
C PHE A 62 0.48 -0.74 -0.85
N TYR A 63 -0.33 0.08 -1.51
CA TYR A 63 -1.52 -0.40 -2.21
C TYR A 63 -1.18 -1.16 -3.50
N SER A 64 -0.08 -0.86 -4.16
CA SER A 64 0.44 -1.67 -5.28
C SER A 64 0.82 -3.07 -4.82
N ALA A 65 1.52 -3.20 -3.68
CA ALA A 65 1.85 -4.50 -3.10
C ALA A 65 0.59 -5.29 -2.69
N VAL A 66 -0.43 -4.61 -2.16
CA VAL A 66 -1.77 -5.20 -1.92
C VAL A 66 -2.39 -5.69 -3.23
N ALA A 67 -2.36 -4.88 -4.30
CA ALA A 67 -2.90 -5.24 -5.60
C ALA A 67 -2.25 -6.50 -6.18
N PHE A 68 -0.91 -6.58 -6.15
CA PHE A 68 -0.17 -7.78 -6.56
C PHE A 68 -0.51 -9.00 -5.72
N ALA A 69 -0.72 -8.84 -4.41
CA ALA A 69 -1.11 -9.96 -3.56
C ALA A 69 -2.55 -10.45 -3.85
N ILE A 70 -3.48 -9.55 -4.19
CA ILE A 70 -4.83 -9.92 -4.66
C ILE A 70 -4.73 -10.67 -5.99
N GLU A 71 -3.94 -10.17 -6.94
CA GLU A 71 -3.71 -10.82 -8.23
C GLU A 71 -3.14 -12.22 -8.05
N ALA A 72 -2.11 -12.39 -7.20
CA ALA A 72 -1.53 -13.69 -6.91
C ALA A 72 -2.54 -14.71 -6.34
N ARG A 73 -3.56 -14.24 -5.61
CA ARG A 73 -4.61 -15.09 -5.03
C ARG A 73 -5.76 -15.39 -5.97
N THR A 74 -6.03 -14.51 -6.94
CA THR A 74 -7.26 -14.54 -7.73
C THR A 74 -7.03 -14.75 -9.23
N GLY A 75 -5.82 -14.50 -9.72
CA GLY A 75 -5.49 -14.46 -11.14
C GLY A 75 -5.97 -13.18 -11.84
N CYS A 76 -6.61 -12.24 -11.14
CA CYS A 76 -7.13 -11.01 -11.71
C CYS A 76 -6.15 -9.85 -11.44
N ALA A 77 -5.57 -9.31 -12.52
CA ALA A 77 -4.66 -8.18 -12.43
C ALA A 77 -5.36 -6.95 -11.82
N CYS A 78 -4.78 -6.40 -10.75
CA CYS A 78 -5.34 -5.27 -10.02
C CYS A 78 -4.42 -4.06 -10.12
N ALA A 79 -5.00 -2.86 -10.28
CA ALA A 79 -4.24 -1.61 -10.36
C ALA A 79 -4.79 -0.56 -9.38
N PRO A 80 -3.92 0.25 -8.75
CA PRO A 80 -4.34 1.34 -7.89
C PRO A 80 -4.77 2.59 -8.66
N VAL A 81 -5.76 3.31 -8.11
CA VAL A 81 -6.14 4.67 -8.51
C VAL A 81 -6.24 5.52 -7.25
N MET A 82 -5.34 6.50 -7.15
CA MET A 82 -5.24 7.38 -6.00
C MET A 82 -5.72 8.79 -6.34
N LYS A 83 -6.62 9.35 -5.53
CA LYS A 83 -6.99 10.76 -5.59
C LYS A 83 -6.94 11.37 -4.20
N ILE A 84 -5.96 12.24 -3.99
CA ILE A 84 -5.72 12.92 -2.71
C ILE A 84 -6.05 14.41 -2.85
N HIS A 85 -6.67 14.95 -1.80
CA HIS A 85 -6.88 16.38 -1.58
C HIS A 85 -5.65 16.99 -0.92
N HIS A 86 -5.40 18.28 -1.18
CA HIS A 86 -4.25 19.02 -0.65
C HIS A 86 -4.22 19.15 0.88
N GLU A 87 -5.23 18.64 1.59
CA GLU A 87 -5.27 18.61 3.06
C GLU A 87 -4.97 17.21 3.62
N GLY A 88 -4.53 16.27 2.79
CA GLY A 88 -4.14 14.92 3.23
C GLY A 88 -5.30 13.97 3.53
N TRP A 89 -6.43 14.16 2.87
CA TRP A 89 -7.51 13.18 2.82
C TRP A 89 -7.86 12.86 1.38
N GLY A 90 -8.47 11.71 1.15
CA GLY A 90 -8.78 11.28 -0.21
C GLY A 90 -9.23 9.84 -0.27
N ARG A 91 -8.96 9.22 -1.41
CA ARG A 91 -9.43 7.88 -1.70
C ARG A 91 -8.39 7.09 -2.49
N MET A 92 -8.20 5.85 -2.09
CA MET A 92 -7.48 4.84 -2.84
C MET A 92 -8.47 3.78 -3.30
N LEU A 93 -8.48 3.53 -4.60
CA LEU A 93 -9.22 2.44 -5.21
C LEU A 93 -8.23 1.41 -5.73
N LEU A 94 -8.55 0.13 -5.61
CA LEU A 94 -7.96 -0.90 -6.47
C LEU A 94 -9.03 -1.39 -7.43
N THR A 95 -8.69 -1.53 -8.69
CA THR A 95 -9.60 -1.97 -9.74
C THR A 95 -9.05 -3.16 -10.52
N THR A 96 -9.94 -4.05 -10.95
CA THR A 96 -9.67 -5.11 -11.92
C THR A 96 -10.84 -5.21 -12.89
N GLY A 97 -10.58 -5.34 -14.19
CA GLY A 97 -11.60 -5.19 -15.23
C GLY A 97 -12.40 -3.90 -15.03
N ARG A 98 -13.70 -4.04 -14.74
CA ARG A 98 -14.61 -2.91 -14.41
C ARG A 98 -15.04 -2.85 -12.94
N LEU A 99 -14.42 -3.67 -12.08
CA LEU A 99 -14.77 -3.81 -10.67
C LEU A 99 -13.83 -2.97 -9.79
N VAL A 100 -14.39 -2.21 -8.85
CA VAL A 100 -13.65 -1.66 -7.71
C VAL A 100 -13.56 -2.75 -6.64
N VAL A 101 -12.37 -3.33 -6.45
CA VAL A 101 -12.15 -4.45 -5.51
C VAL A 101 -11.77 -3.97 -4.12
N VAL A 102 -11.11 -2.81 -4.02
CA VAL A 102 -10.82 -2.15 -2.75
C VAL A 102 -11.25 -0.70 -2.86
N ASN A 103 -11.90 -0.21 -1.81
CA ASN A 103 -12.31 1.17 -1.67
C ASN A 103 -11.91 1.70 -0.29
N SER A 104 -10.76 2.37 -0.24
CA SER A 104 -10.20 2.89 1.02
C SER A 104 -10.27 4.41 1.06
N TYR A 105 -10.99 4.94 2.04
CA TYR A 105 -10.91 6.36 2.38
C TYR A 105 -9.65 6.62 3.21
N LEU A 106 -8.84 7.56 2.74
CA LEU A 106 -7.59 7.94 3.37
C LEU A 106 -7.79 9.26 4.11
N ARG A 107 -7.34 9.33 5.35
CA ARG A 107 -7.39 10.53 6.21
C ARG A 107 -6.06 10.65 6.94
N GLU A 108 -5.71 11.88 7.31
CA GLU A 108 -4.46 12.17 8.02
C GLU A 108 -3.23 11.62 7.29
N LEU A 109 -3.20 11.73 5.95
CA LEU A 109 -2.18 11.05 5.13
C LEU A 109 -0.75 11.44 5.48
N HIS A 110 -0.52 12.67 5.95
CA HIS A 110 0.80 13.10 6.43
C HIS A 110 1.38 12.15 7.49
N ARG A 111 0.51 11.43 8.22
CA ARG A 111 0.86 10.49 9.29
C ARG A 111 0.87 9.03 8.82
N PHE A 112 0.89 8.78 7.51
CA PHE A 112 0.94 7.42 6.98
C PHE A 112 2.15 6.65 7.51
N GLY A 113 1.87 5.55 8.18
CA GLY A 113 2.86 4.69 8.83
C GLY A 113 2.20 3.70 9.79
N PHE A 114 2.97 2.69 10.20
CA PHE A 114 2.53 1.57 11.01
C PHE A 114 3.41 1.42 12.25
N ASP A 115 2.86 0.86 13.33
CA ASP A 115 3.63 0.67 14.58
C ASP A 115 4.73 -0.39 14.45
N SER A 116 4.57 -1.35 13.53
CA SER A 116 5.56 -2.38 13.20
C SER A 116 5.31 -2.99 11.82
N ALA A 117 6.26 -3.77 11.30
CA ALA A 117 6.10 -4.49 10.03
C ALA A 117 4.97 -5.52 10.11
N GLU A 118 4.77 -6.16 11.27
CA GLU A 118 3.68 -7.10 11.53
C GLU A 118 2.32 -6.38 11.51
N ALA A 119 2.22 -5.19 12.11
CA ALA A 119 1.01 -4.38 12.06
C ALA A 119 0.67 -3.94 10.64
N MET A 120 1.70 -3.60 9.85
CA MET A 120 1.56 -3.29 8.43
C MET A 120 1.05 -4.49 7.62
N ALA A 121 1.69 -5.66 7.77
CA ALA A 121 1.28 -6.90 7.11
C ALA A 121 -0.15 -7.29 7.49
N ALA A 122 -0.50 -7.27 8.78
CA ALA A 122 -1.84 -7.59 9.25
C ALA A 122 -2.92 -6.64 8.70
N LYS A 123 -2.58 -5.35 8.47
CA LYS A 123 -3.49 -4.41 7.81
C LYS A 123 -3.64 -4.73 6.33
N ALA A 124 -2.53 -5.04 5.64
CA ALA A 124 -2.54 -5.43 4.24
C ALA A 124 -3.37 -6.71 4.01
N ASP A 125 -3.17 -7.75 4.84
CA ASP A 125 -3.86 -9.03 4.73
C ASP A 125 -5.38 -8.89 4.75
N ARG A 126 -5.92 -8.04 5.64
CA ARG A 126 -7.36 -7.76 5.68
C ARG A 126 -7.86 -7.15 4.38
N ILE A 127 -7.11 -6.19 3.83
CA ILE A 127 -7.46 -5.55 2.55
C ILE A 127 -7.38 -6.56 1.40
N ILE A 128 -6.38 -7.43 1.40
CA ILE A 128 -6.19 -8.48 0.40
C ILE A 128 -7.33 -9.50 0.46
N GLU A 129 -7.71 -9.94 1.65
CA GLU A 129 -8.83 -10.86 1.87
C GLU A 129 -10.16 -10.25 1.40
N ASP A 130 -10.46 -9.02 1.81
CA ASP A 130 -11.68 -8.31 1.40
C ASP A 130 -11.72 -8.11 -0.13
N GLY A 131 -10.57 -7.78 -0.74
CA GLY A 131 -10.45 -7.61 -2.20
C GLY A 131 -10.66 -8.92 -2.96
N ALA A 132 -10.03 -10.01 -2.51
CA ALA A 132 -10.20 -11.33 -3.11
C ALA A 132 -11.64 -11.84 -2.94
N ALA A 133 -12.27 -11.61 -1.78
CA ALA A 133 -13.67 -11.94 -1.55
C ALA A 133 -14.60 -11.13 -2.47
N THR A 134 -14.29 -9.85 -2.71
CA THR A 134 -15.06 -9.00 -3.63
C THR A 134 -14.99 -9.52 -5.07
N ILE A 135 -13.81 -9.93 -5.55
CA ILE A 135 -13.64 -10.57 -6.87
C ILE A 135 -14.46 -11.86 -6.94
N GLY A 136 -14.38 -12.73 -5.94
CA GLY A 136 -15.13 -13.99 -5.90
C GLY A 136 -16.64 -13.80 -5.93
N ARG A 137 -17.15 -12.66 -5.43
CA ARG A 137 -18.58 -12.31 -5.48
C ARG A 137 -19.03 -11.76 -6.83
N PHE A 138 -18.12 -11.16 -7.61
CA PHE A 138 -18.43 -10.49 -8.88
C PHE A 138 -17.44 -10.88 -10.00
N PRO A 139 -17.28 -12.19 -10.31
CA PRO A 139 -16.26 -12.66 -11.25
C PRO A 139 -16.46 -12.12 -12.67
N ASP A 140 -17.71 -12.00 -13.13
CA ASP A 140 -18.02 -11.49 -14.47
C ASP A 140 -17.60 -10.01 -14.66
N VAL A 141 -17.67 -9.20 -13.60
CA VAL A 141 -17.27 -7.78 -13.63
C VAL A 141 -15.75 -7.65 -13.53
N ALA A 142 -15.10 -8.55 -12.80
CA ALA A 142 -13.65 -8.62 -12.68
C ALA A 142 -12.96 -9.05 -13.99
N ALA A 143 -13.61 -9.89 -14.78
CA ALA A 143 -13.09 -10.39 -16.07
C ALA A 143 -13.43 -9.48 -17.29
N ALA A 144 -14.15 -8.37 -17.08
CA ALA A 144 -14.70 -7.51 -18.12
C ALA A 144 -13.73 -6.46 -18.70
#